data_AF-A0AAU9WCX9-F1
#
_entry.id   AF-A0AAU9WCX9-F1
#
_cell.length_a   1.000
_cell.length_b   1.000
_cell.length_c   1.000
_cell.angle_alpha   90.00
_cell.angle_beta   90.00
_cell.angle_gamma   90.00
#
_symmetry.space_group_name_H-M   'P 1'
#
loop_
_entity.id
_entity.type
_entity.pdbx_description
1 polymer ?
#
loop_
_entity_poly.entity_id
_entity_poly.type
_entity_poly.pdbx_seq_one_letter_code
_entity_poly.pdbx_strand_id
1 'polypeptide(L)'
;MVGSLICGLLLLNVLGTGLSLRCQTCYSQGSWANCTRNSANVDCGSFFDTCMSVHRTRTLNDGKIIHEFAKSCFISTICEKILCEKKDMKDKEVVCDLTCCGTHLCNTRSATRKSIKIKVDDSSELN
;
A
#
# COMPACT_ATOMS: atom_id res chain seq x y z
N MET A 1 8.98 -51.69 -39.62
CA MET A 1 9.60 -50.63 -38.83
C MET A 1 9.96 -49.48 -39.75
N VAL A 2 9.16 -48.43 -39.74
CA VAL A 2 9.48 -47.11 -40.31
C VAL A 2 9.08 -46.13 -39.23
N GLY A 3 10.08 -45.62 -38.52
CA GLY A 3 9.90 -44.58 -37.52
C GLY A 3 9.86 -43.23 -38.20
N SER A 4 8.88 -42.40 -37.82
CA SER A 4 8.92 -40.93 -37.73
C SER A 4 7.50 -40.37 -37.76
N LEU A 5 7.36 -39.14 -37.23
CA LEU A 5 6.21 -38.21 -37.32
C LEU A 5 5.17 -38.45 -36.21
N ILE A 6 4.87 -37.58 -35.25
CA ILE A 6 5.11 -36.14 -35.10
C ILE A 6 5.33 -35.84 -33.60
N CYS A 7 6.50 -35.30 -33.28
CA CYS A 7 6.73 -34.50 -32.08
C CYS A 7 6.13 -33.12 -32.38
N GLY A 8 5.00 -32.76 -31.77
CA GLY A 8 4.31 -31.54 -32.20
C GLY A 8 3.22 -31.08 -31.25
N LEU A 9 3.63 -30.23 -30.32
CA LEU A 9 2.82 -29.23 -29.62
C LEU A 9 1.75 -29.76 -28.66
N LEU A 10 2.20 -30.01 -27.43
CA LEU A 10 1.42 -29.72 -26.23
C LEU A 10 0.67 -28.38 -26.41
N LEU A 11 -0.65 -28.46 -26.44
CA LEU A 11 -1.57 -27.33 -26.33
C LEU A 11 -1.36 -26.65 -24.96
N LEU A 12 -0.29 -25.90 -24.82
CA LEU A 12 -0.15 -24.89 -23.77
C LEU A 12 -1.03 -23.72 -24.20
N ASN A 13 -2.33 -23.86 -23.94
CA ASN A 13 -3.18 -22.71 -23.68
C ASN A 13 -2.61 -22.05 -22.43
N VAL A 14 -1.55 -21.25 -22.60
CA VAL A 14 -1.19 -20.22 -21.63
C VAL A 14 -2.31 -19.20 -21.75
N LEU A 15 -3.43 -19.52 -21.11
CA LEU A 15 -4.34 -18.51 -20.61
C LEU A 15 -3.48 -17.68 -19.67
N GLY A 16 -2.87 -16.64 -20.23
CA GLY A 16 -2.25 -15.59 -19.47
C GLY A 16 -3.36 -14.90 -18.70
N THR A 17 -3.82 -15.51 -17.61
CA THR A 17 -4.31 -14.75 -16.49
C THR A 17 -3.11 -13.91 -16.09
N GLY A 18 -3.04 -12.67 -16.55
CA GLY A 18 -2.12 -11.70 -15.99
C GLY A 18 -2.34 -11.78 -14.50
N LEU A 19 -1.40 -12.42 -13.79
CA LEU A 19 -1.53 -12.68 -12.36
C LEU A 19 -1.52 -11.31 -11.72
N SER A 20 -2.72 -10.82 -11.40
CA SER A 20 -2.82 -9.53 -10.76
C SER A 20 -2.05 -9.60 -9.46
N LEU A 21 -1.32 -8.53 -9.13
CA LEU A 21 -0.56 -8.46 -7.90
C LEU A 21 -1.50 -8.78 -6.73
N ARG A 22 -1.03 -9.56 -5.76
CA ARG A 22 -1.83 -9.90 -4.58
C ARG A 22 -1.23 -9.24 -3.37
N CYS A 23 -2.02 -8.54 -2.55
CA CYS A 23 -1.53 -7.81 -1.38
C CYS A 23 -2.37 -8.11 -0.14
N GLN A 24 -1.78 -7.90 1.04
CA GLN A 24 -2.57 -7.80 2.27
C GLN A 24 -3.28 -6.44 2.35
N THR A 25 -4.51 -6.45 2.85
CA THR A 25 -5.28 -5.24 3.14
C THR A 25 -5.75 -5.24 4.58
N CYS A 26 -5.69 -4.10 5.26
CA CYS A 26 -6.28 -3.88 6.57
C CYS A 26 -6.32 -2.38 6.91
N TYR A 27 -7.12 -2.03 7.92
CA TYR A 27 -7.14 -0.70 8.53
C TYR A 27 -7.32 -0.82 10.05
N SER A 28 -6.65 0.03 10.82
CA SER A 28 -6.89 0.19 12.25
C SER A 28 -6.42 1.55 12.75
N GLN A 29 -7.09 2.10 13.75
CA GLN A 29 -6.61 3.27 14.50
C GLN A 29 -5.91 2.89 15.83
N GLY A 30 -5.87 1.60 16.17
CA GLY A 30 -5.33 1.12 17.44
C GLY A 30 -3.87 0.67 17.35
N SER A 31 -3.57 -0.26 16.45
CA SER A 31 -2.21 -0.81 16.31
C SER A 31 -2.04 -1.62 15.02
N TRP A 32 -0.78 -1.93 14.68
CA TRP A 32 -0.46 -2.93 13.67
C TRP A 32 -1.06 -4.30 13.98
N ALA A 33 -1.08 -4.72 15.25
CA ALA A 33 -1.63 -6.01 15.64
C ALA A 33 -3.14 -6.10 15.32
N ASN A 34 -3.89 -5.02 15.58
CA ASN A 34 -5.31 -4.95 15.25
C ASN A 34 -5.53 -4.94 13.73
N CYS A 35 -4.69 -4.23 12.97
CA CYS A 35 -4.72 -4.24 11.50
C CYS A 35 -4.48 -5.66 10.96
N THR A 36 -3.36 -6.29 11.35
CA THR A 36 -2.94 -7.60 10.86
C THR A 36 -3.93 -8.70 11.21
N ARG A 37 -4.53 -8.67 12.42
CA ARG A 37 -5.54 -9.64 12.86
C ARG A 37 -6.74 -9.71 11.92
N ASN A 38 -7.13 -8.57 11.36
CA ASN A 38 -8.29 -8.44 10.47
C ASN A 38 -7.88 -8.29 9.00
N SER A 39 -6.67 -8.75 8.63
CA SER A 39 -6.18 -8.59 7.28
C SER A 39 -6.77 -9.59 6.30
N ALA A 40 -6.92 -9.16 5.04
CA ALA A 40 -7.34 -10.01 3.93
C ALA A 40 -6.30 -10.00 2.80
N ASN A 41 -6.15 -11.13 2.12
CA ASN A 41 -5.30 -11.24 0.93
C ASN A 41 -6.14 -11.03 -0.33
N VAL A 42 -6.02 -9.88 -0.97
CA VAL A 42 -6.83 -9.51 -2.14
C VAL A 42 -5.99 -9.48 -3.40
N ASP A 43 -6.58 -9.90 -4.52
CA ASP A 43 -6.03 -9.64 -5.84
C ASP A 43 -6.30 -8.17 -6.18
N CYS A 44 -5.24 -7.47 -6.55
CA CYS A 44 -5.31 -6.06 -6.87
C CYS A 44 -6.04 -5.85 -8.20
N GLY A 45 -6.59 -4.65 -8.41
CA GLY A 45 -7.05 -4.25 -9.75
C GLY A 45 -5.86 -4.07 -10.70
N SER A 46 -6.11 -4.14 -12.00
CA SER A 46 -5.08 -4.03 -13.05
C SER A 46 -4.23 -2.76 -13.00
N PHE A 47 -4.74 -1.69 -12.38
CA PHE A 47 -4.05 -0.41 -12.22
C PHE A 47 -3.09 -0.36 -11.01
N PHE A 48 -3.19 -1.31 -10.08
CA PHE A 48 -2.40 -1.31 -8.86
C PHE A 48 -1.25 -2.32 -8.99
N ASP A 49 -0.03 -1.80 -8.99
CA ASP A 49 1.20 -2.54 -9.25
C ASP A 49 2.09 -2.67 -7.99
N THR A 50 1.60 -2.18 -6.84
CA THR A 50 2.38 -2.11 -5.60
C THR A 50 1.54 -2.48 -4.39
N CYS A 51 2.12 -3.25 -3.47
CA CYS A 51 1.60 -3.42 -2.13
C CYS A 51 2.15 -2.35 -1.19
N MET A 52 1.27 -1.78 -0.38
CA MET A 52 1.61 -0.72 0.56
C MET A 52 1.42 -1.18 2.02
N SER A 53 2.26 -0.68 2.91
CA SER A 53 2.02 -0.62 4.35
C SER A 53 2.30 0.81 4.82
N VAL A 54 1.36 1.41 5.56
CA VAL A 54 1.48 2.77 6.08
C VAL A 54 1.10 2.83 7.55
N HIS A 55 1.89 3.58 8.32
CA HIS A 55 1.49 4.11 9.62
C HIS A 55 1.52 5.64 9.54
N ARG A 56 0.35 6.25 9.61
CA ARG A 56 0.19 7.70 9.64
C ARG A 56 -0.21 8.13 11.04
N THR A 57 0.43 9.18 11.53
CA THR A 57 0.09 9.83 12.79
C THR A 57 -0.27 11.28 12.47
N ARG A 58 -1.44 11.71 12.94
CA ARG A 58 -1.97 13.05 12.75
C ARG A 58 -2.13 13.71 14.10
N THR A 59 -1.39 14.78 14.33
CA THR A 59 -1.58 15.65 15.48
C THR A 59 -2.54 16.74 15.06
N LEU A 60 -3.71 16.81 15.71
CA LEU A 60 -4.71 17.83 15.46
C LEU A 60 -4.35 19.15 16.15
N ASN A 61 -5.04 20.23 15.78
CA ASN A 61 -4.84 21.56 16.38
C ASN A 61 -5.12 21.60 17.90
N ASP A 62 -6.02 20.74 18.39
CA ASP A 62 -6.32 20.58 19.82
C ASP A 62 -5.29 19.71 20.57
N GLY A 63 -4.26 19.23 19.87
CA GLY A 63 -3.22 18.36 20.41
C GLY A 63 -3.56 16.88 20.42
N LYS A 64 -4.77 16.48 20.00
CA LYS A 64 -5.13 15.06 19.90
C LYS A 64 -4.31 14.38 18.82
N ILE A 65 -3.78 13.19 19.13
CA ILE A 65 -3.03 12.37 18.18
C ILE A 65 -3.91 11.23 17.69
N ILE A 66 -4.06 11.11 16.37
CA ILE A 66 -4.75 10.02 15.69
C ILE A 66 -3.70 9.15 15.01
N HIS A 67 -3.78 7.84 15.21
CA HIS A 67 -2.97 6.87 14.48
C HIS A 67 -3.81 6.17 13.43
N GLU A 68 -3.21 5.88 12.29
CA GLU A 68 -3.83 5.15 11.19
C GLU A 68 -2.83 4.12 10.68
N PHE A 69 -3.15 2.85 10.84
CA PHE A 69 -2.38 1.71 10.35
C PHE A 69 -3.14 1.10 9.19
N ALA A 70 -2.51 0.98 8.01
CA ALA A 70 -3.17 0.40 6.86
C ALA A 70 -2.22 -0.41 5.97
N LYS A 71 -2.80 -1.40 5.30
CA LYS A 71 -2.20 -2.13 4.18
C LYS A 71 -3.16 -2.06 3.00
N SER A 72 -2.66 -1.93 1.78
CA SER A 72 -3.51 -1.93 0.59
C SER A 72 -2.74 -2.27 -0.69
N CYS A 73 -3.49 -2.57 -1.75
CA CYS A 73 -3.03 -2.36 -3.13
C CYS A 73 -2.88 -0.86 -3.39
N PHE A 74 -1.86 -0.45 -4.13
CA PHE A 74 -1.56 0.94 -4.41
C PHE A 74 -0.84 1.11 -5.75
N ILE A 75 -0.68 2.37 -6.17
CA ILE A 75 0.02 2.72 -7.41
C ILE A 75 1.44 3.15 -7.05
N SER A 76 2.44 2.52 -7.67
CA SER A 76 3.88 2.74 -7.44
C SER A 76 4.25 4.23 -7.49
N THR A 77 3.75 4.96 -8.49
CA THR A 77 4.04 6.39 -8.72
C THR A 77 3.59 7.30 -7.57
N ILE A 78 2.62 6.86 -6.77
CA ILE A 78 2.03 7.62 -5.65
C ILE A 78 2.62 7.16 -4.31
N CYS A 79 3.25 5.98 -4.29
CA CYS A 79 3.73 5.29 -3.09
C CYS A 79 4.94 5.96 -2.42
N GLU A 80 5.48 7.05 -2.98
CA GLU A 80 6.67 7.71 -2.43
C GLU A 80 6.40 9.06 -1.76
N LYS A 81 5.26 9.73 -2.02
CA LYS A 81 5.03 11.11 -1.53
C LYS A 81 3.59 11.46 -1.16
N ILE A 82 2.62 11.20 -2.04
CA ILE A 82 1.30 11.86 -1.97
C ILE A 82 0.48 11.45 -0.74
N LEU A 83 0.56 10.19 -0.30
CA LEU A 83 -0.21 9.73 0.87
C LEU A 83 0.22 10.41 2.17
N CYS A 84 1.53 10.60 2.33
CA CYS A 84 2.09 11.23 3.51
C CYS A 84 1.96 12.76 3.46
N GLU A 85 1.86 13.32 2.25
CA GLU A 85 1.68 14.76 2.00
C GLU A 85 0.23 15.24 2.11
N LYS A 86 -0.76 14.33 2.04
CA LYS A 86 -2.17 14.70 2.23
C LYS A 86 -2.38 15.15 3.67
N LYS A 87 -3.01 16.31 3.83
CA LYS A 87 -3.33 16.96 5.11
C LYS A 87 -4.77 17.44 5.11
N ASP A 88 -5.42 17.42 6.26
CA ASP A 88 -6.68 18.12 6.47
C ASP A 88 -6.43 19.43 7.25
N MET A 89 -7.31 20.43 7.10
CA MET A 89 -7.16 21.75 7.76
C MET A 89 -7.11 21.68 9.31
N LYS A 90 -7.54 20.55 9.88
CA LYS A 90 -7.52 20.30 11.33
C LYS A 90 -6.20 19.69 11.82
N ASP A 91 -5.33 19.29 10.91
CA ASP A 91 -4.03 18.71 11.22
C ASP A 91 -3.01 19.82 11.48
N LYS A 92 -2.32 19.73 12.61
CA LYS A 92 -1.14 20.54 12.96
C LYS A 92 0.15 19.89 12.47
N GLU A 93 0.23 18.57 12.55
CA GLU A 93 1.39 17.81 12.10
C GLU A 93 0.94 16.45 11.56
N VAL A 94 1.58 16.01 10.47
CA VAL A 94 1.44 14.65 9.95
C VAL A 94 2.81 13.99 9.93
N VAL A 95 2.90 12.81 10.54
CA VAL A 95 4.07 11.93 10.48
C VAL A 95 3.66 10.63 9.81
N CYS A 96 4.47 10.15 8.87
CA CYS A 96 4.12 9.01 8.04
C CYS A 96 5.32 8.07 7.90
N ASP A 97 5.11 6.80 8.22
CA ASP A 97 6.02 5.70 7.92
C ASP A 97 5.40 4.82 6.84
N LEU A 98 6.05 4.72 5.68
CA LEU A 98 5.51 4.11 4.47
C LEU A 98 6.48 3.09 3.89
N THR A 99 5.94 1.94 3.48
CA THR A 99 6.69 0.88 2.79
C THR A 99 5.89 0.37 1.60
N CYS A 100 6.59 0.22 0.47
CA CYS A 100 6.03 -0.15 -0.81
C CYS A 100 6.87 -1.28 -1.42
N CYS A 101 6.23 -2.26 -2.03
CA CYS A 101 6.90 -3.39 -2.67
C CYS A 101 6.02 -3.99 -3.78
N GLY A 102 6.62 -4.49 -4.86
CA GLY A 102 5.92 -4.91 -6.07
C GLY A 102 5.74 -6.42 -6.25
N THR A 103 5.90 -7.22 -5.19
CA THR A 103 5.79 -8.69 -5.26
C THR A 103 4.60 -9.20 -4.44
N HIS A 104 4.08 -10.38 -4.78
CA HIS A 104 2.89 -10.93 -4.12
C HIS A 104 3.08 -11.03 -2.61
N LEU A 105 2.12 -10.48 -1.86
CA LEU A 105 2.01 -10.50 -0.40
C LEU A 105 3.27 -9.98 0.32
N CYS A 106 4.06 -9.13 -0.33
CA CYS A 106 5.29 -8.59 0.24
C CYS A 106 5.04 -7.64 1.42
N ASN A 107 3.84 -7.04 1.50
CA ASN A 107 3.44 -6.13 2.55
C ASN A 107 2.90 -6.85 3.81
N THR A 108 3.39 -8.06 4.12
CA THR A 108 3.01 -8.79 5.35
C THR A 108 3.55 -8.14 6.61
N ARG A 109 4.70 -7.46 6.52
CA ARG A 109 5.33 -6.75 7.64
C ARG A 109 4.71 -5.37 7.85
N SER A 110 4.88 -4.83 9.06
CA SER A 110 4.57 -3.43 9.35
C SER A 110 5.41 -2.49 8.49
N ALA A 111 4.91 -1.27 8.27
CA ALA A 111 5.71 -0.23 7.61
C ALA A 111 7.01 0.00 8.38
N THR A 112 8.12 0.09 7.65
CA THR A 112 9.42 0.46 8.19
C THR A 112 9.66 1.96 8.02
N ARG A 113 10.55 2.48 8.86
CA ARG A 113 10.70 3.92 9.09
C ARG A 113 11.38 4.64 7.93
N LYS A 114 10.60 5.12 6.97
CA LYS A 114 10.92 6.31 6.15
C LYS A 114 10.08 7.46 6.69
N SER A 115 10.42 7.97 7.87
CA SER A 115 9.60 8.99 8.55
C SER A 115 9.62 10.30 7.76
N ILE A 116 8.55 10.56 7.01
CA ILE A 116 8.27 11.87 6.43
C ILE A 116 7.48 12.64 7.50
N LYS A 117 8.05 13.75 7.98
CA LYS A 117 7.40 14.67 8.91
C LYS A 117 7.00 15.93 8.17
N ILE A 118 5.75 16.33 8.29
CA ILE A 118 5.25 17.53 7.66
C ILE A 118 4.50 18.36 8.68
N LYS A 119 5.03 19.54 8.98
CA LYS A 119 4.35 20.55 9.81
C LYS A 119 3.31 21.28 8.97
N VAL A 120 2.23 21.70 9.62
CA VAL A 120 1.25 22.62 9.04
C VAL A 120 1.62 24.00 9.56
N ASP A 121 2.27 24.80 8.71
CA ASP A 121 2.47 26.21 9.01
C ASP A 121 1.12 26.93 8.94
N ASP A 122 0.84 27.72 9.97
CA ASP A 122 -0.33 28.59 10.12
C ASP A 122 -0.22 29.79 9.16
N SER A 123 -0.11 29.51 7.87
CA SER A 123 0.12 30.51 6.82
C SER A 123 -0.79 30.22 5.64
N SER A 124 -2.09 30.21 5.92
CA SER A 124 -3.13 30.51 4.94
C SER A 124 -4.08 31.54 5.52
N GLU A 125 -3.52 32.65 6.04
CA GLU A 125 -4.12 33.95 5.80
C GLU A 125 -3.59 34.45 4.44
N LEU A 126 -4.46 35.10 3.66
CA LEU A 126 -4.35 35.50 2.24
C LEU A 126 -4.54 34.33 1.26
N ASN A 127 -5.67 34.21 0.55
CA ASN A 127 -6.43 35.24 -0.16
C ASN A 127 -7.91 34.85 -0.28
#